data_AF-A0A955BBM1-F1
#
_entry.id   AF-A0A955BBM1-F1
#
_cell.length_a   1.000
_cell.length_b   1.000
_cell.length_c   1.000
_cell.angle_alpha   90.00
_cell.angle_beta   90.00
_cell.angle_gamma   90.00
#
_symmetry.space_group_name_H-M   'P 1'
#
loop_
_entity.id
_entity.type
_entity.pdbx_description
1 polymer ?
#
loop_
_entity_poly.entity_id
_entity_poly.type
_entity_poly.pdbx_seq_one_letter_code
_entity_poly.pdbx_strand_id
1 'polypeptide(L)'
;MPILVQCPRCSMQFSAADPLAGSVVTCSCGQTLRVPMNLASAPPLPTPTAPPMPPRPVYSPPVNSPRAYAPPAYPPPGQPPRPSAPSYPTQASGYTSPRPAVSKPRAATSRGGSGKQRSSAALVIAFILGGVSVLGVLGFMFVLLIVMAVGGSSTVSADGPLSSGTGFVIHQSGYVLTNHHVIEGPGELFVRLSYLNDMVPAEVVAQDSANDMALLRLQLQPGSKMRTMTVTPGQMRRGARVAAFGYPLGDILGRELKLTTGVVSSLPEISSGNMLLLDCRVNPGNSGGPLCNSRGEVVGMVTAKSTNDYGLDSYGMAIPADTLDRFLRSHCPGYGVTNSPPLPDASNSDWDVVDRLVSPCVVMVLKM
;
A
#
# COMPACT_ATOMS: atom_id res chain seq x y z
N MET A 1 13.21 -40.14 12.28
CA MET A 1 11.88 -40.00 11.65
C MET A 1 11.21 -38.78 12.27
N PRO A 2 10.66 -37.85 11.48
CA PRO A 2 9.99 -36.68 12.04
C PRO A 2 8.76 -37.10 12.85
N ILE A 3 8.62 -36.57 14.07
CA ILE A 3 7.41 -36.77 14.89
C ILE A 3 6.42 -35.67 14.50
N LEU A 4 5.25 -36.09 14.02
CA LEU A 4 4.13 -35.19 13.75
C LEU A 4 3.32 -35.01 15.04
N VAL A 5 3.27 -33.77 15.54
CA VAL A 5 2.46 -33.40 16.70
C VAL A 5 1.31 -32.52 16.23
N GLN A 6 0.09 -32.86 16.65
CA GLN A 6 -1.13 -32.11 16.33
C GLN A 6 -1.58 -31.30 17.55
N CYS A 7 -1.78 -30.00 17.37
CA CYS A 7 -2.31 -29.15 18.43
C CYS A 7 -3.80 -29.44 18.69
N PRO A 8 -4.23 -29.74 19.93
CA PRO A 8 -5.63 -30.06 20.23
C PRO A 8 -6.56 -28.84 20.15
N ARG A 9 -6.04 -27.60 20.20
CA ARG A 9 -6.87 -26.38 20.13
C ARG A 9 -7.14 -25.90 18.71
N CYS A 10 -6.17 -26.00 17.81
CA CYS A 10 -6.30 -25.49 16.42
C CYS A 10 -6.07 -26.54 15.33
N SER A 11 -5.83 -27.80 15.71
CA SER A 11 -5.64 -28.93 14.80
C SER A 11 -4.46 -28.81 13.81
N MET A 12 -3.61 -27.79 13.95
CA MET A 12 -2.37 -27.63 13.18
C MET A 12 -1.40 -28.78 13.47
N GLN A 13 -0.82 -29.35 12.41
CA GLN A 13 0.24 -30.36 12.50
C GLN A 13 1.59 -29.69 12.26
N PHE A 14 2.58 -30.03 13.08
CA PHE A 14 3.95 -29.60 12.88
C PHE A 14 4.91 -30.78 13.00
N SER A 15 5.90 -30.78 12.11
CA SER A 15 7.01 -31.73 12.12
C SER A 15 8.11 -31.14 12.99
N ALA A 16 8.32 -31.72 14.17
CA ALA A 16 9.47 -31.34 14.97
C ALA A 16 10.72 -31.98 14.35
N ALA A 17 11.49 -31.18 13.61
CA ALA A 17 12.83 -31.54 13.17
C ALA A 17 13.74 -31.46 14.39
N ASP A 18 13.96 -32.62 15.01
CA ASP A 18 14.84 -32.86 16.16
C ASP A 18 14.50 -32.13 17.49
N PRO A 19 13.42 -32.53 18.18
CA PRO A 19 13.22 -32.13 19.57
C PRO A 19 13.93 -33.15 20.47
N LEU A 20 14.85 -32.67 21.33
CA LEU A 20 15.22 -33.42 22.53
C LEU A 20 13.92 -33.87 23.22
N ALA A 21 13.75 -35.18 23.37
CA ALA A 21 12.57 -35.80 23.95
C ALA A 21 12.19 -35.09 25.27
N GLY A 22 10.93 -34.65 25.42
CA GLY A 22 10.46 -33.89 26.59
C GLY A 22 10.51 -32.36 26.48
N SER A 23 10.94 -31.82 25.35
CA SER A 23 10.88 -30.38 25.07
C SER A 23 9.46 -29.83 24.99
N VAL A 24 9.33 -28.55 25.29
CA VAL A 24 8.08 -27.80 25.33
C VAL A 24 8.00 -26.91 24.09
N VAL A 25 6.92 -27.04 23.31
CA VAL A 25 6.70 -26.31 22.07
C VAL A 25 5.43 -25.48 22.18
N THR A 26 5.48 -24.22 21.77
CA THR A 26 4.30 -23.34 21.78
C THR A 26 3.74 -23.23 20.38
N CYS A 27 2.47 -23.61 20.22
CA CYS A 27 1.71 -23.48 18.98
C CYS A 27 1.38 -22.00 18.71
N SER A 28 1.17 -21.63 17.45
CA SER A 28 0.76 -20.28 17.02
C SER A 28 -0.56 -19.80 17.64
N CYS A 29 -1.41 -20.72 18.12
CA CYS A 29 -2.62 -20.39 18.89
C CYS A 29 -2.36 -20.08 20.38
N GLY A 30 -1.08 -20.00 20.78
CA GLY A 30 -0.63 -19.75 22.15
C GLY A 30 -0.65 -20.98 23.07
N GLN A 31 -1.02 -22.16 22.57
CA GLN A 31 -1.06 -23.38 23.39
C GLN A 31 0.32 -24.05 23.46
N THR A 32 0.76 -24.33 24.68
CA THR A 32 2.03 -25.00 24.96
C THR A 32 1.85 -26.51 25.08
N LEU A 33 2.69 -27.29 24.38
CA LEU A 33 2.61 -28.75 24.26
C LEU A 33 3.97 -29.38 24.63
N ARG A 34 3.96 -30.50 25.35
CA ARG A 34 5.16 -31.31 25.60
C ARG A 34 5.29 -32.41 24.55
N VAL A 35 6.47 -32.56 23.97
CA VAL A 35 6.77 -33.66 23.05
C VAL A 35 6.93 -34.95 23.86
N PRO A 36 6.13 -36.01 23.60
CA PRO A 36 6.19 -37.26 24.36
C PRO A 36 7.52 -37.99 24.13
N MET A 37 8.11 -38.54 25.21
CA MET A 37 9.43 -39.17 25.17
C MET A 37 9.46 -40.56 24.53
N ASN A 38 8.30 -41.17 24.23
CA ASN A 38 8.24 -42.55 23.73
C ASN A 38 7.13 -42.70 22.66
N LEU A 39 7.50 -43.17 21.46
CA LEU A 39 6.56 -43.34 20.32
C LEU A 39 5.49 -44.42 20.58
N ALA A 40 5.70 -45.32 21.56
CA ALA A 40 4.80 -46.43 21.86
C ALA A 40 3.60 -46.07 22.77
N SER A 41 3.48 -44.81 23.21
CA SER A 41 2.48 -44.37 24.19
C SER A 41 1.50 -43.32 23.66
N ALA A 42 1.54 -43.00 22.36
CA ALA A 42 0.62 -42.05 21.75
C ALA A 42 -0.82 -42.63 21.79
N PRO A 43 -1.79 -41.92 22.41
CA PRO A 43 -3.17 -42.39 22.41
C PRO A 43 -3.70 -42.45 20.96
N PRO A 44 -4.49 -43.48 20.60
CA PRO A 44 -5.06 -43.59 19.26
C PRO A 44 -5.90 -42.35 18.94
N LEU A 45 -5.80 -41.88 17.70
CA LEU A 45 -6.55 -40.73 17.20
C LEU A 45 -8.06 -40.90 17.46
N PRO A 46 -8.74 -39.91 18.05
CA PRO A 46 -10.18 -39.97 18.22
C PRO A 46 -10.87 -39.98 16.86
N THR A 47 -11.79 -40.92 16.68
CA THR A 47 -12.63 -41.03 15.49
C THR A 47 -13.53 -39.79 15.41
N PRO A 48 -13.69 -39.14 14.24
CA PRO A 48 -14.51 -37.95 14.13
C PRO A 48 -15.99 -38.28 14.33
N THR A 49 -16.51 -38.06 15.54
CA THR A 49 -17.95 -38.00 15.80
C THR A 49 -18.50 -36.67 15.30
N ALA A 50 -19.55 -36.73 14.49
CA ALA A 50 -20.28 -35.56 14.02
C ALA A 50 -20.76 -34.71 15.21
N PRO A 51 -20.63 -33.38 15.16
CA PRO A 51 -21.10 -32.52 16.25
C PRO A 51 -22.62 -32.61 16.39
N PRO A 52 -23.16 -32.58 17.62
CA PRO A 52 -24.61 -32.59 17.83
C PRO A 52 -25.24 -31.36 17.19
N MET A 53 -26.36 -31.56 16.50
CA MET A 53 -27.14 -30.46 15.92
C MET A 53 -27.55 -29.47 17.02
N PRO A 54 -27.37 -28.15 16.81
CA PRO A 54 -27.83 -27.16 17.77
C PRO A 54 -29.36 -27.18 17.87
N PRO A 55 -29.94 -26.95 19.07
CA PRO A 55 -31.38 -26.87 19.22
C PRO A 55 -31.95 -25.71 18.39
N ARG A 56 -33.14 -25.93 17.79
CA ARG A 56 -33.83 -24.90 17.03
C ARG A 56 -34.12 -23.69 17.94
N PRO A 57 -33.82 -22.46 17.50
CA PRO A 57 -34.14 -21.27 18.29
C PRO A 57 -35.66 -21.11 18.41
N VAL A 58 -36.15 -21.09 19.65
CA VAL A 58 -37.53 -20.74 19.98
C VAL A 58 -37.63 -19.22 19.94
N TYR A 59 -38.38 -18.69 18.97
CA TYR A 59 -38.57 -17.26 18.80
C TYR A 59 -39.55 -16.74 19.87
N SER A 60 -39.07 -15.86 20.75
CA SER A 60 -39.92 -15.07 21.65
C SER A 60 -40.11 -13.68 21.04
N PRO A 61 -41.35 -13.17 20.88
CA PRO A 61 -41.56 -11.83 20.38
C PRO A 61 -41.08 -10.78 21.40
N PRO A 62 -40.49 -9.66 20.94
CA PRO A 62 -40.00 -8.63 21.84
C PRO A 62 -41.17 -7.90 22.53
N VAL A 63 -41.09 -7.81 23.85
CA VAL A 63 -41.92 -6.96 24.69
C VAL A 63 -41.26 -5.58 24.81
N ASN A 64 -42.04 -4.54 24.58
CA ASN A 64 -41.78 -3.11 24.79
C ASN A 64 -40.84 -2.37 23.82
N SER A 65 -41.47 -1.64 22.89
CA SER A 65 -40.89 -0.56 22.09
C SER A 65 -41.03 0.79 22.83
N PRO A 66 -39.95 1.58 23.01
CA PRO A 66 -40.09 3.01 23.26
C PRO A 66 -39.94 3.80 21.95
N ARG A 67 -41.01 4.55 21.62
CA ARG A 67 -41.10 5.76 20.78
C ARG A 67 -40.25 5.84 19.49
N ALA A 68 -40.96 5.75 18.37
CA ALA A 68 -40.52 6.23 17.07
C ALA A 68 -40.09 7.71 17.12
N TYR A 69 -38.88 7.98 16.64
CA TYR A 69 -38.40 9.34 16.36
C TYR A 69 -38.98 9.78 15.02
N ALA A 70 -39.84 10.80 15.01
CA ALA A 70 -40.30 11.44 13.78
C ALA A 70 -39.22 12.41 13.28
N PRO A 71 -38.81 12.38 12.00
CA PRO A 71 -37.92 13.39 11.46
C PRO A 71 -38.63 14.75 11.33
N PRO A 72 -37.91 15.88 11.44
CA PRO A 72 -38.50 17.20 11.28
C PRO A 72 -38.97 17.43 9.83
N ALA A 73 -40.13 18.09 9.69
CA ALA A 73 -40.70 18.47 8.40
C ALA A 73 -39.85 19.55 7.71
N TYR A 74 -39.52 19.34 6.44
CA TYR A 74 -38.90 20.36 5.59
C TYR A 74 -39.93 21.44 5.21
N PRO A 75 -39.58 22.74 5.23
CA PRO A 75 -40.42 23.77 4.64
C PRO A 75 -40.41 23.68 3.11
N PRO A 76 -41.49 24.09 2.42
CA PRO A 76 -41.57 24.05 0.96
C PRO A 76 -40.56 25.02 0.30
N PRO A 77 -40.08 24.72 -0.92
CA PRO A 77 -39.12 25.56 -1.62
C PRO A 77 -39.73 26.93 -1.96
N GLY A 78 -39.06 28.00 -1.52
CA GLY A 78 -39.37 29.37 -1.91
C GLY A 78 -39.09 29.62 -3.40
N GLN A 79 -39.92 30.45 -4.03
CA GLN A 79 -39.74 30.88 -5.42
C GLN A 79 -38.39 31.58 -5.64
N PRO A 80 -37.72 31.38 -6.79
CA PRO A 80 -36.49 32.09 -7.10
C PRO A 80 -36.77 33.59 -7.34
N PRO A 81 -35.86 34.49 -6.92
CA PRO A 81 -36.01 35.92 -7.18
C PRO A 81 -35.87 36.25 -8.66
N ARG A 82 -36.67 37.23 -9.10
CA ARG A 82 -36.70 37.80 -10.44
C ARG A 82 -35.39 38.56 -10.74
N PRO A 83 -34.79 38.45 -11.94
CA PRO A 83 -33.56 39.17 -12.25
C PRO A 83 -33.81 40.67 -12.45
N SER A 84 -33.08 41.49 -11.70
CA SER A 84 -32.96 42.94 -11.91
C SER A 84 -31.95 43.21 -13.02
N ALA A 85 -32.32 44.07 -13.97
CA ALA A 85 -31.50 44.46 -15.12
C ALA A 85 -30.21 45.22 -14.72
N PRO A 86 -29.14 45.18 -15.54
CA PRO A 86 -27.88 45.86 -15.25
C PRO A 86 -27.94 47.35 -15.59
N SER A 87 -27.59 48.20 -14.63
CA SER A 87 -27.30 49.62 -14.85
C SER A 87 -25.81 49.81 -15.12
N TYR A 88 -25.45 50.09 -16.38
CA TYR A 88 -24.14 50.58 -16.79
C TYR A 88 -24.00 52.08 -16.48
N PRO A 89 -22.87 52.55 -15.92
CA PRO A 89 -22.48 53.95 -16.01
C PRO A 89 -21.73 54.22 -17.32
N THR A 90 -22.22 55.22 -18.03
CA THR A 90 -21.76 55.79 -19.30
C THR A 90 -20.35 56.36 -19.21
N GLN A 91 -19.56 56.15 -20.27
CA GLN A 91 -18.27 56.81 -20.50
C GLN A 91 -18.43 58.32 -20.71
N ALA A 92 -17.50 59.11 -20.17
CA ALA A 92 -17.24 60.46 -20.64
C ALA A 92 -15.74 60.61 -20.90
N SER A 93 -15.40 60.78 -22.18
CA SER A 93 -14.08 61.13 -22.68
C SER A 93 -13.80 62.62 -22.47
N GLY A 94 -12.58 62.97 -22.07
CA GLY A 94 -12.12 64.35 -21.98
C GLY A 94 -10.60 64.45 -21.98
N TYR A 95 -10.05 64.80 -23.14
CA TYR A 95 -8.65 65.18 -23.38
C TYR A 95 -8.21 66.34 -22.47
N THR A 96 -6.95 66.34 -22.00
CA THR A 96 -5.91 67.36 -22.32
C THR A 96 -4.72 67.28 -21.35
N SER A 97 -3.51 67.18 -21.90
CA SER A 97 -2.24 67.57 -21.24
C SER A 97 -2.15 69.10 -21.19
N PRO A 98 -1.44 69.70 -20.21
CA PRO A 98 -0.06 70.13 -20.50
C PRO A 98 0.93 70.16 -19.29
N ARG A 99 2.22 69.97 -19.57
CA ARG A 99 3.38 70.53 -18.82
C ARG A 99 3.55 72.01 -19.25
N PRO A 100 4.13 72.96 -18.45
CA PRO A 100 5.54 72.94 -17.99
C PRO A 100 5.79 73.62 -16.59
N ALA A 101 6.77 73.19 -15.77
CA ALA A 101 8.16 73.66 -15.58
C ALA A 101 8.42 74.78 -14.53
N VAL A 102 9.60 74.67 -13.88
CA VAL A 102 10.41 75.69 -13.15
C VAL A 102 9.94 75.99 -11.70
N SER A 103 10.73 75.91 -10.62
CA SER A 103 12.07 76.47 -10.35
C SER A 103 12.87 75.72 -9.23
N LYS A 104 14.19 75.65 -9.42
CA LYS A 104 15.29 75.43 -8.43
C LYS A 104 15.51 76.73 -7.59
N PRO A 105 16.43 76.89 -6.58
CA PRO A 105 17.74 76.22 -6.44
C PRO A 105 18.43 76.08 -5.04
N ARG A 106 19.65 75.50 -5.10
CA ARG A 106 20.86 75.76 -4.29
C ARG A 106 20.96 75.13 -2.88
N ALA A 107 22.11 74.63 -2.41
CA ALA A 107 23.48 74.68 -2.93
C ALA A 107 24.40 73.59 -2.31
N ALA A 108 25.47 73.28 -3.06
CA ALA A 108 26.88 73.07 -2.64
C ALA A 108 27.22 71.90 -1.67
N THR A 109 28.29 71.09 -1.85
CA THR A 109 29.54 71.24 -2.60
C THR A 109 30.33 69.93 -2.62
N SER A 110 30.96 69.61 -3.77
CA SER A 110 32.26 68.91 -3.98
C SER A 110 32.43 67.46 -3.44
N ARG A 111 33.19 66.51 -3.99
CA ARG A 111 34.38 66.51 -4.87
C ARG A 111 34.71 65.02 -5.18
N GLY A 112 35.18 64.69 -6.40
CA GLY A 112 36.01 63.50 -6.78
C GLY A 112 35.46 62.09 -6.48
N GLY A 113 35.43 61.10 -7.35
CA GLY A 113 36.39 60.68 -8.37
C GLY A 113 36.68 59.18 -8.17
N SER A 114 36.19 58.37 -9.12
CA SER A 114 36.67 57.03 -9.55
C SER A 114 37.01 55.90 -8.55
N GLY A 115 36.32 54.76 -8.71
CA GLY A 115 36.99 53.47 -8.99
C GLY A 115 37.21 52.48 -7.83
N LYS A 116 36.52 51.32 -7.95
CA LYS A 116 36.88 49.95 -7.52
C LYS A 116 37.48 49.77 -6.11
N GLN A 117 36.79 49.04 -5.23
CA GLN A 117 37.26 47.75 -4.66
C GLN A 117 36.27 47.13 -3.68
N ARG A 118 36.24 45.80 -3.70
CA ARG A 118 35.47 44.89 -2.84
C ARG A 118 36.01 44.97 -1.40
N SER A 119 35.15 44.91 -0.37
CA SER A 119 35.42 44.20 0.90
C SER A 119 34.23 44.23 1.85
N SER A 120 33.64 43.05 2.02
CA SER A 120 33.35 42.36 3.30
C SER A 120 33.45 43.18 4.59
N ALA A 121 32.31 43.54 5.20
CA ALA A 121 32.15 43.68 6.65
C ALA A 121 30.72 44.11 7.02
N ALA A 122 29.78 43.16 7.05
CA ALA A 122 28.52 43.30 7.80
C ALA A 122 27.89 41.93 8.00
N LEU A 123 28.61 41.02 8.66
CA LEU A 123 28.05 39.79 9.21
C LEU A 123 28.64 39.56 10.59
N VAL A 124 28.26 40.37 11.56
CA VAL A 124 28.39 40.01 12.96
C VAL A 124 27.23 40.67 13.70
N ILE A 125 26.16 39.91 13.93
CA ILE A 125 25.53 39.72 15.24
C ILE A 125 24.55 38.56 15.09
N ALA A 126 24.58 37.68 16.10
CA ALA A 126 23.79 36.47 16.30
C ALA A 126 24.29 35.21 15.59
N PHE A 127 25.18 34.47 16.26
CA PHE A 127 24.94 33.05 16.63
C PHE A 127 25.93 32.64 17.73
N ILE A 128 25.75 33.18 18.94
CA ILE A 128 26.14 32.48 20.16
C ILE A 128 24.96 31.55 20.48
N LEU A 129 24.99 30.31 19.95
CA LEU A 129 24.21 29.12 20.38
C LEU A 129 24.34 27.91 19.41
N GLY A 130 25.09 28.01 18.31
CA GLY A 130 25.33 26.91 17.37
C GLY A 130 26.78 26.48 17.35
N GLY A 131 27.24 25.79 18.39
CA GLY A 131 28.59 25.25 18.50
C GLY A 131 28.82 24.07 17.57
N VAL A 132 28.82 24.29 16.25
CA VAL A 132 29.46 23.39 15.30
C VAL A 132 30.73 24.10 14.84
N SER A 133 31.85 23.82 15.51
CA SER A 133 33.12 24.41 15.12
C SER A 133 33.40 24.02 13.67
N VAL A 134 33.91 24.96 12.86
CA VAL A 134 34.31 24.67 11.47
C VAL A 134 35.32 23.50 11.43
N LEU A 135 36.14 23.36 12.48
CA LEU A 135 37.01 22.20 12.71
C LEU A 135 36.23 20.89 12.94
N GLY A 136 35.07 20.95 13.61
CA GLY A 136 34.17 19.82 13.80
C GLY A 136 33.42 19.43 12.52
N VAL A 137 33.02 20.40 11.69
CA VAL A 137 32.41 20.12 10.38
C VAL A 137 33.45 19.54 9.42
N LEU A 138 34.66 20.12 9.37
CA LEU A 138 35.76 19.59 8.57
C LEU A 138 36.25 18.24 9.09
N GLY A 139 36.31 18.06 10.41
CA GLY A 139 36.63 16.78 11.04
C GLY A 139 35.58 15.71 10.75
N PHE A 140 34.29 16.06 10.79
CA PHE A 140 33.20 15.17 10.42
C PHE A 140 33.22 14.82 8.93
N MET A 141 33.49 15.80 8.06
CA MET A 141 33.67 15.56 6.62
C MET A 141 34.90 14.71 6.32
N PHE A 142 35.98 14.86 7.09
CA PHE A 142 37.20 14.07 6.94
C PHE A 142 37.03 12.64 7.48
N VAL A 143 36.30 12.47 8.59
CA VAL A 143 35.89 11.14 9.09
C VAL A 143 34.92 10.49 8.12
N LEU A 144 33.98 11.23 7.52
CA LEU A 144 33.09 10.71 6.48
C LEU A 144 33.87 10.30 5.23
N LEU A 145 34.86 11.09 4.81
CA LEU A 145 35.76 10.77 3.69
C LEU A 145 36.60 9.53 3.99
N ILE A 146 37.10 9.38 5.22
CA ILE A 146 37.81 8.19 5.68
C ILE A 146 36.86 6.98 5.78
N VAL A 147 35.62 7.13 6.23
CA VAL A 147 34.63 6.03 6.22
C VAL A 147 34.30 5.60 4.80
N MET A 148 34.25 6.53 3.84
CA MET A 148 34.05 6.22 2.42
C MET A 148 35.31 5.66 1.74
N ALA A 149 36.51 6.04 2.19
CA ALA A 149 37.79 5.61 1.61
C ALA A 149 38.41 4.37 2.29
N VAL A 150 38.06 4.11 3.55
CA VAL A 150 38.46 2.96 4.40
C VAL A 150 37.30 1.98 4.58
N GLY A 151 36.13 2.28 4.01
CA GLY A 151 35.16 1.28 3.59
C GLY A 151 35.82 0.41 2.52
N GLY A 152 36.69 -0.50 2.97
CA GLY A 152 37.28 -1.52 2.13
C GLY A 152 36.17 -2.16 1.34
N SER A 153 36.45 -2.38 0.06
CA SER A 153 35.63 -3.10 -0.90
C SER A 153 35.22 -4.46 -0.32
N SER A 154 34.26 -4.43 0.59
CA SER A 154 33.40 -5.54 0.89
C SER A 154 32.59 -5.62 -0.39
N THR A 155 33.03 -6.50 -1.28
CA THR A 155 32.14 -7.12 -2.24
C THR A 155 30.97 -7.64 -1.42
N VAL A 156 29.96 -6.80 -1.22
CA VAL A 156 28.61 -7.25 -0.92
C VAL A 156 28.33 -8.14 -2.12
N SER A 157 28.39 -9.45 -1.93
CA SER A 157 27.85 -10.38 -2.93
C SER A 157 26.49 -9.81 -3.29
N ALA A 158 26.32 -9.47 -4.56
CA ALA A 158 25.08 -8.93 -5.10
C ALA A 158 24.02 -10.05 -5.17
N ASP A 159 23.79 -10.74 -4.06
CA ASP A 159 22.84 -11.84 -3.90
C ASP A 159 21.47 -11.33 -3.42
N GLY A 160 21.21 -10.02 -3.59
CA GLY A 160 19.90 -9.41 -3.36
C GLY A 160 19.07 -9.42 -4.64
N PRO A 161 17.72 -9.44 -4.54
CA PRO A 161 16.86 -9.45 -5.72
C PRO A 161 17.09 -8.20 -6.58
N LEU A 162 17.20 -8.41 -7.90
CA LEU A 162 17.29 -7.37 -8.93
C LEU A 162 16.07 -6.44 -8.91
N SER A 163 14.90 -6.99 -8.59
CA SER A 163 13.64 -6.27 -8.42
C SER A 163 12.77 -6.96 -7.36
N SER A 164 11.99 -6.17 -6.62
CA SER A 164 11.03 -6.68 -5.66
C SER A 164 9.73 -5.87 -5.68
N GLY A 165 8.62 -6.56 -5.42
CA GLY A 165 7.31 -5.96 -5.36
C GLY A 165 6.31 -6.84 -4.61
N THR A 166 5.04 -6.51 -4.78
CA THR A 166 3.93 -7.26 -4.21
C THR A 166 3.15 -7.95 -5.33
N GLY A 167 2.53 -9.08 -5.02
CA GLY A 167 1.48 -9.65 -5.82
C GLY A 167 0.35 -10.16 -4.93
N PHE A 168 -0.71 -10.66 -5.54
CA PHE A 168 -1.78 -11.31 -4.79
C PHE A 168 -2.40 -12.46 -5.57
N VAL A 169 -2.85 -13.48 -4.83
CA VAL A 169 -3.36 -14.73 -5.39
C VAL A 169 -4.77 -14.54 -5.91
N ILE A 170 -4.98 -14.84 -7.19
CA ILE A 170 -6.28 -14.72 -7.87
C ILE A 170 -6.99 -16.06 -8.00
N HIS A 171 -6.24 -17.17 -8.06
CA HIS A 171 -6.81 -18.49 -8.26
C HIS A 171 -6.11 -19.55 -7.40
N GLN A 172 -6.91 -20.48 -6.87
CA GLN A 172 -6.49 -21.45 -5.84
C GLN A 172 -5.35 -22.35 -6.28
N SER A 173 -5.19 -22.56 -7.59
CA SER A 173 -4.10 -23.36 -8.13
C SER A 173 -2.76 -22.63 -8.09
N GLY A 174 -2.68 -21.36 -7.68
CA GLY A 174 -1.43 -20.59 -7.60
C GLY A 174 -1.22 -19.61 -8.75
N TYR A 175 -2.27 -18.92 -9.19
CA TYR A 175 -2.10 -17.77 -10.08
C TYR A 175 -2.00 -16.49 -9.25
N VAL A 176 -0.97 -15.69 -9.52
CA VAL A 176 -0.66 -14.44 -8.81
C VAL A 176 -0.67 -13.29 -9.80
N LEU A 177 -1.39 -12.22 -9.48
CA LEU A 177 -1.33 -10.97 -10.24
C LEU A 177 -0.32 -10.02 -9.60
N THR A 178 0.45 -9.31 -10.43
CA THR A 178 1.40 -8.26 -10.02
C THR A 178 1.55 -7.24 -11.15
N ASN A 179 2.39 -6.23 -10.96
CA ASN A 179 2.75 -5.29 -12.02
C ASN A 179 3.76 -5.89 -13.01
N HIS A 180 3.72 -5.44 -14.26
CA HIS A 180 4.70 -5.83 -15.27
C HIS A 180 6.10 -5.34 -14.89
N HIS A 181 6.26 -4.09 -14.47
CA HIS A 181 7.57 -3.54 -14.13
C HIS A 181 8.26 -4.25 -12.94
N VAL A 182 7.50 -4.95 -12.10
CA VAL A 182 8.08 -5.75 -10.99
C VAL A 182 8.84 -6.96 -11.53
N ILE A 183 8.41 -7.53 -12.65
CA ILE A 183 8.95 -8.76 -13.23
C ILE A 183 9.92 -8.53 -14.39
N GLU A 184 10.09 -7.27 -14.82
CA GLU A 184 11.01 -6.87 -15.88
C GLU A 184 12.47 -7.16 -15.52
N GLY A 185 13.30 -7.34 -16.55
CA GLY A 185 14.72 -7.58 -16.42
C GLY A 185 15.14 -9.06 -16.47
N PRO A 186 16.46 -9.33 -16.48
CA PRO A 186 17.01 -10.68 -16.47
C PRO A 186 16.77 -11.34 -15.10
N GLY A 187 16.86 -12.67 -15.04
CA GLY A 187 16.78 -13.42 -13.79
C GLY A 187 15.55 -14.33 -13.65
N GLU A 188 15.48 -15.03 -12.53
CA GLU A 188 14.40 -15.96 -12.20
C GLU A 188 13.36 -15.29 -11.30
N LEU A 189 12.10 -15.73 -11.40
CA LEU A 189 11.00 -15.20 -10.60
C LEU A 189 10.69 -16.12 -9.44
N PHE A 190 10.60 -15.53 -8.27
CA PHE A 190 10.21 -16.22 -7.04
C PHE A 190 9.12 -15.46 -6.34
N VAL A 191 8.29 -16.20 -5.62
CA VAL A 191 7.25 -15.65 -4.76
C VAL A 191 7.45 -16.17 -3.35
N ARG A 192 7.37 -15.26 -2.38
CA ARG A 192 7.39 -15.59 -0.95
C ARG A 192 6.04 -15.28 -0.34
N LEU A 193 5.51 -16.24 0.41
CA LEU A 193 4.25 -16.12 1.14
C LEU A 193 4.55 -15.64 2.56
N SER A 194 3.75 -14.72 3.11
CA SER A 194 3.93 -14.20 4.47
C SER A 194 4.03 -15.28 5.55
N TYR A 195 3.40 -16.44 5.32
CA TYR A 195 3.29 -17.56 6.25
C TYR A 195 4.24 -18.73 5.94
N LEU A 196 5.01 -18.67 4.84
CA LEU A 196 6.04 -19.65 4.51
C LEU A 196 7.40 -18.95 4.41
N ASN A 197 8.41 -19.48 5.10
CA ASN A 197 9.77 -18.97 4.95
C ASN A 197 10.39 -19.33 3.58
N ASP A 198 9.74 -20.20 2.81
CA ASP A 198 10.27 -20.70 1.56
C ASP A 198 9.88 -19.82 0.37
N MET A 199 10.80 -19.72 -0.58
CA MET A 199 10.59 -19.10 -1.89
C MET A 199 10.06 -20.15 -2.86
N VAL A 200 8.99 -19.80 -3.59
CA VAL A 200 8.36 -20.67 -4.59
C VAL A 200 8.71 -20.13 -5.98
N PRO A 201 9.29 -20.93 -6.88
CA PRO A 201 9.53 -20.52 -8.26
C PRO A 201 8.22 -20.15 -8.97
N ALA A 202 8.28 -19.16 -9.84
CA ALA A 202 7.14 -18.68 -10.60
C ALA A 202 7.47 -18.48 -12.09
N GLU A 203 6.49 -18.71 -12.94
CA GLU A 203 6.57 -18.50 -14.38
C GLU A 203 5.59 -17.43 -14.83
N VAL A 204 5.93 -16.66 -15.87
CA VAL A 204 5.03 -15.68 -16.47
C VAL A 204 4.04 -16.41 -17.38
N VAL A 205 2.75 -16.26 -17.09
CA VAL A 205 1.65 -16.80 -17.90
C VAL A 205 1.22 -15.80 -18.96
N ALA A 206 1.08 -14.54 -18.56
CA ALA A 206 0.68 -13.45 -19.42
C ALA A 206 1.22 -12.13 -18.87
N GLN A 207 1.40 -11.16 -19.76
CA GLN A 207 1.85 -9.82 -19.41
C GLN A 207 1.25 -8.79 -20.35
N ASP A 208 1.02 -7.60 -19.81
CA ASP A 208 0.54 -6.42 -20.51
C ASP A 208 1.38 -5.22 -20.06
N SER A 209 2.41 -4.90 -20.83
CA SER A 209 3.32 -3.80 -20.53
C SER A 209 2.67 -2.43 -20.67
N ALA A 210 1.61 -2.31 -21.49
CA ALA A 210 0.89 -1.05 -21.70
C ALA A 210 0.06 -0.68 -20.47
N ASN A 211 -0.55 -1.67 -19.81
CA ASN A 211 -1.35 -1.48 -18.60
C ASN A 211 -0.60 -1.87 -17.31
N ASP A 212 0.70 -2.18 -17.40
CA ASP A 212 1.56 -2.53 -16.27
C ASP A 212 1.04 -3.73 -15.44
N MET A 213 0.65 -4.83 -16.11
CA MET A 213 0.14 -6.04 -15.47
C MET A 213 0.91 -7.30 -15.87
N ALA A 214 1.06 -8.23 -14.93
CA ALA A 214 1.58 -9.57 -15.18
C ALA A 214 0.83 -10.62 -14.37
N LEU A 215 0.53 -11.75 -15.00
CA LEU A 215 -0.02 -12.94 -14.38
C LEU A 215 1.08 -13.98 -14.25
N LEU A 216 1.35 -14.41 -13.02
CA LEU A 216 2.34 -15.42 -12.69
C LEU A 216 1.67 -16.74 -12.31
N ARG A 217 2.39 -17.84 -12.53
CA ARG A 217 2.04 -19.19 -12.12
C ARG A 217 3.07 -19.72 -11.14
N LEU A 218 2.65 -20.05 -9.93
CA LEU A 218 3.52 -20.66 -8.92
C LEU A 218 3.70 -22.16 -9.18
N GLN A 219 4.93 -22.65 -9.03
CA GLN A 219 5.26 -24.08 -9.05
C GLN A 219 4.96 -24.71 -7.68
N LEU A 220 3.68 -24.95 -7.41
CA LEU A 220 3.22 -25.56 -6.15
C LEU A 220 3.35 -27.09 -6.16
N GLN A 221 3.51 -27.68 -4.97
CA GLN A 221 3.42 -29.13 -4.81
C GLN A 221 2.01 -29.63 -5.21
N PRO A 222 1.90 -30.82 -5.84
CA PRO A 222 0.62 -31.40 -6.23
C PRO A 222 -0.39 -31.43 -5.08
N GLY A 223 -1.63 -31.00 -5.34
CA GLY A 223 -2.70 -30.94 -4.34
C GLY A 223 -2.71 -29.69 -3.45
N SER A 224 -1.67 -28.86 -3.49
CA SER A 224 -1.66 -27.57 -2.76
C SER A 224 -2.74 -26.63 -3.29
N LYS A 225 -3.44 -25.95 -2.37
CA LYS A 225 -4.41 -24.91 -2.69
C LYS A 225 -4.09 -23.64 -1.92
N MET A 226 -4.18 -22.52 -2.61
CA MET A 226 -3.99 -21.19 -2.04
C MET A 226 -5.35 -20.53 -1.77
N ARG A 227 -5.38 -19.62 -0.79
CA ARG A 227 -6.51 -18.72 -0.59
C ARG A 227 -6.49 -17.63 -1.67
N THR A 228 -7.66 -17.23 -2.17
CA THR A 228 -7.77 -16.31 -3.32
C THR A 228 -8.45 -14.99 -2.97
N MET A 229 -8.05 -13.91 -3.62
CA MET A 229 -8.78 -12.65 -3.57
C MET A 229 -9.89 -12.59 -4.62
N THR A 230 -10.93 -11.81 -4.33
CA THR A 230 -12.01 -11.54 -5.29
C THR A 230 -11.81 -10.14 -5.87
N VAL A 231 -11.63 -10.07 -7.19
CA VAL A 231 -11.63 -8.79 -7.92
C VAL A 231 -13.06 -8.42 -8.23
N THR A 232 -13.46 -7.22 -7.83
CA THR A 232 -14.84 -6.74 -7.99
C THR A 232 -14.83 -5.55 -8.95
N PRO A 233 -15.02 -5.78 -10.27
CA PRO A 233 -15.22 -4.70 -11.23
C PRO A 233 -16.51 -3.93 -10.91
N GLY A 234 -16.58 -2.67 -11.33
CA GLY A 234 -17.71 -1.80 -11.04
C GLY A 234 -17.32 -0.40 -10.58
N GLN A 235 -18.33 0.45 -10.39
CA GLN A 235 -18.08 1.87 -10.16
C GLN A 235 -17.59 2.16 -8.74
N MET A 236 -16.27 2.38 -8.63
CA MET A 236 -15.68 3.09 -7.52
C MET A 236 -16.21 4.53 -7.45
N ARG A 237 -16.22 5.08 -6.24
CA ARG A 237 -16.67 6.46 -5.98
C ARG A 237 -15.55 7.22 -5.29
N ARG A 238 -15.42 8.51 -5.60
CA ARG A 238 -14.57 9.40 -4.81
C ARG A 238 -15.01 9.37 -3.34
N GLY A 239 -14.04 9.39 -2.43
CA GLY A 239 -14.26 9.25 -0.99
C GLY A 239 -14.51 7.82 -0.50
N ALA A 240 -14.55 6.82 -1.39
CA ALA A 240 -14.66 5.43 -0.95
C ALA A 240 -13.42 5.01 -0.16
N ARG A 241 -13.63 4.45 1.04
CA ARG A 241 -12.55 3.94 1.90
C ARG A 241 -11.87 2.74 1.25
N VAL A 242 -10.55 2.76 1.26
CA VAL A 242 -9.70 1.71 0.68
C VAL A 242 -8.46 1.46 1.54
N ALA A 243 -7.84 0.29 1.36
CA ALA A 243 -6.57 -0.06 1.95
C ALA A 243 -5.64 -0.68 0.90
N ALA A 244 -4.41 -0.19 0.84
CA ALA A 244 -3.34 -0.76 0.03
C ALA A 244 -2.52 -1.74 0.90
N PHE A 245 -2.27 -2.92 0.35
CA PHE A 245 -1.46 -3.95 0.99
C PHE A 245 -0.19 -4.17 0.17
N GLY A 246 0.96 -4.25 0.82
CA GLY A 246 2.20 -4.58 0.14
C GLY A 246 3.42 -4.71 1.02
N TYR A 247 4.53 -5.08 0.38
CA TYR A 247 5.84 -5.26 0.99
C TYR A 247 6.77 -4.11 0.58
N PRO A 248 6.63 -2.91 1.19
CA PRO A 248 7.46 -1.78 0.85
C PRO A 248 8.93 -2.10 1.15
N LEU A 249 9.80 -1.97 0.14
CA LEU A 249 11.25 -2.10 0.26
C LEU A 249 11.76 -3.42 0.90
N GLY A 250 11.05 -4.54 0.74
CA GLY A 250 11.50 -5.90 1.07
C GLY A 250 12.34 -6.06 2.35
N ASP A 251 13.66 -6.01 2.20
CA ASP A 251 14.64 -6.20 3.28
C ASP A 251 15.00 -4.94 4.08
N ILE A 252 14.72 -3.73 3.56
CA ILE A 252 15.09 -2.44 4.18
C ILE A 252 14.11 -2.04 5.29
N LEU A 253 12.81 -2.32 5.11
CA LEU A 253 11.73 -1.98 6.07
C LEU A 253 11.13 -3.21 6.78
N GLY A 254 11.73 -4.38 6.57
CA GLY A 254 11.30 -5.65 7.16
C GLY A 254 10.27 -6.41 6.32
N ARG A 255 10.25 -7.73 6.50
CA ARG A 255 9.50 -8.69 5.66
C ARG A 255 8.02 -8.83 6.01
N GLU A 256 7.54 -8.01 6.93
CA GLU A 256 6.14 -8.02 7.34
C GLU A 256 5.31 -7.19 6.38
N LEU A 257 4.15 -7.72 6.00
CA LEU A 257 3.18 -7.05 5.14
C LEU A 257 2.75 -5.72 5.77
N LYS A 258 2.71 -4.66 4.97
CA LYS A 258 2.26 -3.34 5.41
C LYS A 258 0.90 -3.04 4.81
N LEU A 259 0.08 -2.40 5.63
CA LEU A 259 -1.26 -1.93 5.29
C LEU A 259 -1.30 -0.41 5.44
N THR A 260 -1.75 0.29 4.40
CA THR A 260 -2.00 1.73 4.44
C THR A 260 -3.43 2.02 4.00
N THR A 261 -4.17 2.74 4.84
CA THR A 261 -5.59 3.06 4.59
C THR A 261 -5.74 4.47 4.07
N GLY A 262 -6.78 4.69 3.27
CA GLY A 262 -7.11 5.99 2.70
C GLY A 262 -8.48 5.97 2.03
N VAL A 263 -8.65 6.86 1.06
CA VAL A 263 -9.82 7.00 0.20
C VAL A 263 -9.40 7.12 -1.26
N VAL A 264 -10.36 6.87 -2.15
CA VAL A 264 -10.23 7.23 -3.56
C VAL A 264 -10.38 8.75 -3.71
N SER A 265 -9.29 9.42 -4.08
CA SER A 265 -9.22 10.86 -4.35
C SER A 265 -9.82 11.21 -5.71
N SER A 266 -9.52 10.41 -6.75
CA SER A 266 -10.07 10.58 -8.10
C SER A 266 -10.32 9.26 -8.81
N LEU A 267 -11.27 9.29 -9.74
CA LEU A 267 -11.60 8.18 -10.62
C LEU A 267 -10.71 8.21 -11.89
N PRO A 268 -10.69 7.12 -12.69
CA PRO A 268 -9.87 7.05 -13.90
C PRO A 268 -10.25 8.14 -14.90
N GLU A 269 -9.26 8.93 -15.30
CA GLU A 269 -9.36 9.93 -16.36
C GLU A 269 -8.14 9.81 -17.28
N ILE A 270 -8.26 10.30 -18.52
CA ILE A 270 -7.14 10.28 -19.48
C ILE A 270 -5.93 11.04 -18.92
N SER A 271 -6.19 12.15 -18.22
CA SER A 271 -5.18 12.98 -17.54
C SER A 271 -4.42 12.25 -16.43
N SER A 272 -5.00 11.20 -15.83
CA SER A 272 -4.37 10.35 -14.82
C SER A 272 -3.83 9.03 -15.40
N GLY A 273 -3.73 8.90 -16.72
CA GLY A 273 -3.35 7.65 -17.37
C GLY A 273 -4.38 6.53 -17.16
N ASN A 274 -5.66 6.87 -16.98
CA ASN A 274 -6.75 5.96 -16.62
C ASN A 274 -6.53 5.21 -15.29
N MET A 275 -5.84 5.82 -14.34
CA MET A 275 -5.61 5.27 -13.00
C MET A 275 -6.55 5.87 -11.95
N LEU A 276 -6.81 5.11 -10.89
CA LEU A 276 -7.35 5.61 -9.64
C LEU A 276 -6.29 6.44 -8.91
N LEU A 277 -6.68 7.60 -8.37
CA LEU A 277 -5.83 8.40 -7.49
C LEU A 277 -6.28 8.20 -6.04
N LEU A 278 -5.30 8.05 -5.14
CA LEU A 278 -5.49 7.65 -3.75
C LEU A 278 -4.72 8.60 -2.83
N ASP A 279 -5.20 8.78 -1.60
CA ASP A 279 -4.44 9.41 -0.52
C ASP A 279 -3.69 8.40 0.36
N CYS A 280 -3.75 7.10 0.00
CA CYS A 280 -2.97 6.05 0.64
C CYS A 280 -1.47 6.34 0.51
N ARG A 281 -0.68 6.01 1.55
CA ARG A 281 0.78 5.99 1.44
C ARG A 281 1.21 4.83 0.54
N VAL A 282 1.70 5.16 -0.65
CA VAL A 282 2.23 4.22 -1.64
C VAL A 282 3.71 4.49 -1.85
N ASN A 283 4.54 3.47 -1.64
CA ASN A 283 5.99 3.52 -1.80
C ASN A 283 6.45 2.35 -2.70
N PRO A 284 7.69 2.39 -3.22
CA PRO A 284 8.29 1.22 -3.88
C PRO A 284 8.16 -0.04 -3.02
N GLY A 285 7.76 -1.14 -3.66
CA GLY A 285 7.43 -2.42 -3.00
C GLY A 285 5.93 -2.64 -2.80
N ASN A 286 5.09 -1.60 -2.76
CA ASN A 286 3.62 -1.76 -2.85
C ASN A 286 3.15 -2.05 -4.28
N SER A 287 3.98 -1.79 -5.30
CA SER A 287 3.70 -2.11 -6.70
C SER A 287 3.26 -3.57 -6.85
N GLY A 288 2.11 -3.77 -7.46
CA GLY A 288 1.48 -5.06 -7.73
C GLY A 288 0.61 -5.57 -6.58
N GLY A 289 0.55 -4.82 -5.47
CA GLY A 289 -0.29 -5.13 -4.32
C GLY A 289 -1.76 -4.78 -4.52
N PRO A 290 -2.68 -5.48 -3.83
CA PRO A 290 -4.10 -5.22 -3.97
C PRO A 290 -4.51 -3.93 -3.26
N LEU A 291 -5.35 -3.13 -3.93
CA LEU A 291 -6.14 -2.07 -3.31
C LEU A 291 -7.52 -2.64 -2.97
N CYS A 292 -7.83 -2.72 -1.68
CA CYS A 292 -9.05 -3.36 -1.19
C CYS A 292 -10.07 -2.35 -0.67
N ASN A 293 -11.36 -2.62 -0.85
CA ASN A 293 -12.41 -1.92 -0.13
C ASN A 293 -12.59 -2.47 1.30
N SER A 294 -13.54 -1.90 2.06
CA SER A 294 -13.83 -2.36 3.43
C SER A 294 -14.31 -3.81 3.50
N ARG A 295 -14.77 -4.44 2.41
CA ARG A 295 -15.12 -5.87 2.39
C ARG A 295 -13.91 -6.78 2.18
N GLY A 296 -12.74 -6.25 1.85
CA GLY A 296 -11.58 -7.05 1.41
C GLY A 296 -11.65 -7.50 -0.05
N GLU A 297 -12.54 -6.90 -0.85
CA GLU A 297 -12.56 -7.10 -2.30
C GLU A 297 -11.52 -6.21 -2.95
N VAL A 298 -10.86 -6.74 -3.98
CA VAL A 298 -9.91 -5.98 -4.78
C VAL A 298 -10.67 -5.05 -5.72
N VAL A 299 -10.46 -3.75 -5.52
CA VAL A 299 -11.02 -2.65 -6.33
C VAL A 299 -9.96 -1.98 -7.22
N GLY A 300 -8.70 -2.37 -7.07
CA GLY A 300 -7.61 -2.01 -7.96
C GLY A 300 -6.30 -2.68 -7.58
N MET A 301 -5.24 -2.43 -8.36
CA MET A 301 -3.88 -2.90 -8.08
C MET A 301 -2.95 -1.71 -8.03
N VAL A 302 -2.25 -1.55 -6.91
CA VAL A 302 -1.35 -0.42 -6.67
C VAL A 302 -0.19 -0.47 -7.66
N THR A 303 0.17 0.67 -8.24
CA THR A 303 1.39 0.83 -9.04
C THR A 303 2.18 2.02 -8.51
N ALA A 304 3.47 1.80 -8.22
CA ALA A 304 4.40 2.88 -7.86
C ALA A 304 5.22 3.34 -9.08
N LYS A 305 4.75 3.06 -10.31
CA LYS A 305 5.38 3.59 -11.51
C LYS A 305 5.36 5.11 -11.44
N SER A 306 6.54 5.72 -11.29
CA SER A 306 6.68 7.18 -11.22
C SER A 306 6.12 7.78 -12.50
N THR A 307 5.05 8.56 -12.39
CA THR A 307 4.55 9.36 -13.50
C THR A 307 5.02 10.79 -13.34
N ASN A 308 6.33 11.00 -13.48
CA ASN A 308 6.87 12.34 -13.70
C ASN A 308 6.14 13.05 -14.87
N ASP A 309 5.59 12.28 -15.81
CA ASP A 309 4.82 12.77 -16.97
C ASP A 309 3.47 13.42 -16.62
N TYR A 310 2.89 13.12 -15.45
CA TYR A 310 1.56 13.63 -15.05
C TYR A 310 1.58 14.59 -13.85
N GLY A 311 2.74 14.80 -13.20
CA GLY A 311 2.87 15.72 -12.06
C GLY A 311 2.07 15.32 -10.82
N LEU A 312 1.88 14.00 -10.62
CA LEU A 312 1.00 13.42 -9.59
C LEU A 312 1.76 12.89 -8.36
N ASP A 313 2.99 13.35 -8.12
CA ASP A 313 3.92 12.84 -7.09
C ASP A 313 3.34 12.83 -5.65
N SER A 314 2.24 13.55 -5.41
CA SER A 314 1.54 13.60 -4.13
C SER A 314 0.43 12.56 -3.95
N TYR A 315 0.06 11.80 -4.99
CA TYR A 315 -1.01 10.80 -4.94
C TYR A 315 -0.50 9.37 -5.14
N GLY A 316 -1.07 8.43 -4.39
CA GLY A 316 -0.94 7.01 -4.71
C GLY A 316 -1.77 6.67 -5.95
N MET A 317 -1.31 5.72 -6.76
CA MET A 317 -2.00 5.30 -7.97
C MET A 317 -2.34 3.81 -7.96
N ALA A 318 -3.47 3.47 -8.58
CA ALA A 318 -3.86 2.08 -8.78
C ALA A 318 -4.54 1.86 -10.15
N ILE A 319 -4.24 0.72 -10.76
CA ILE A 319 -4.93 0.20 -11.95
C ILE A 319 -6.35 -0.22 -11.51
N PRO A 320 -7.43 0.24 -12.17
CA PRO A 320 -8.80 -0.05 -11.77
C PRO A 320 -9.18 -1.53 -11.91
N ALA A 321 -10.04 -2.04 -11.03
CA ALA A 321 -10.53 -3.43 -11.07
C ALA A 321 -11.15 -3.83 -12.41
N ASP A 322 -11.80 -2.91 -13.14
CA ASP A 322 -12.36 -3.20 -14.48
C ASP A 322 -11.27 -3.56 -15.50
N THR A 323 -10.07 -3.00 -15.36
CA THR A 323 -8.92 -3.35 -16.19
C THR A 323 -8.33 -4.69 -15.78
N LEU A 324 -8.22 -4.94 -14.47
CA LEU A 324 -7.76 -6.23 -13.94
C LEU A 324 -8.69 -7.37 -14.38
N ASP A 325 -10.00 -7.19 -14.24
CA ASP A 325 -11.01 -8.20 -14.56
C ASP A 325 -10.97 -8.60 -16.04
N ARG A 326 -10.85 -7.62 -16.95
CA ARG A 326 -10.69 -7.89 -18.40
C ARG A 326 -9.42 -8.69 -18.70
N PHE A 327 -8.31 -8.33 -18.07
CA PHE A 327 -7.04 -9.05 -18.22
C PHE A 327 -7.14 -10.47 -17.69
N LEU A 328 -7.71 -10.67 -16.50
CA LEU A 328 -7.83 -11.97 -15.85
C LEU A 328 -8.79 -12.91 -16.59
N ARG A 329 -9.91 -12.42 -17.11
CA ARG A 329 -10.83 -13.23 -17.95
C ARG A 329 -10.15 -13.80 -19.18
N SER A 330 -9.20 -13.06 -19.75
CA SER A 330 -8.51 -13.44 -20.99
C SER A 330 -7.36 -14.42 -20.73
N HIS A 331 -6.75 -14.40 -19.54
CA HIS A 331 -5.46 -15.06 -19.30
C HIS A 331 -5.43 -16.04 -18.11
N CYS A 332 -6.41 -16.02 -17.20
CA CYS A 332 -6.42 -16.87 -16.02
C CYS A 332 -7.49 -17.99 -16.16
N PRO A 333 -7.08 -19.24 -16.42
CA PRO A 333 -8.02 -20.37 -16.45
C PRO A 333 -8.75 -20.52 -15.11
N GLY A 334 -10.08 -20.69 -15.18
CA GLY A 334 -10.92 -20.87 -13.97
C GLY A 334 -11.09 -19.60 -13.12
N TYR A 335 -10.75 -18.43 -13.65
CA TYR A 335 -10.98 -17.16 -12.96
C TYR A 335 -12.47 -16.96 -12.57
N GLY A 336 -12.70 -16.38 -11.40
CA GLY A 336 -14.03 -16.20 -10.80
C GLY A 336 -14.44 -17.28 -9.80
N VAL A 337 -13.70 -18.39 -9.71
CA VAL A 337 -13.90 -19.41 -8.67
C VAL A 337 -13.07 -19.04 -7.44
N THR A 338 -13.75 -18.61 -6.37
CA THR A 338 -13.12 -18.26 -5.08
C THR A 338 -13.31 -19.39 -4.05
N ASN A 339 -12.28 -19.65 -3.24
CA ASN A 339 -12.32 -20.57 -2.10
C ASN A 339 -12.15 -19.85 -0.75
N SER A 340 -12.24 -18.52 -0.76
CA SER A 340 -12.07 -17.69 0.43
C SER A 340 -13.33 -17.68 1.31
N PRO A 341 -13.18 -17.41 2.62
CA PRO A 341 -14.32 -17.21 3.50
C PRO A 341 -15.27 -16.13 2.96
N PRO A 342 -16.56 -16.17 3.33
CA PRO A 342 -17.50 -15.09 3.01
C PRO A 342 -16.96 -13.74 3.47
N LEU A 343 -17.15 -12.73 2.64
CA LEU A 343 -16.74 -11.37 2.93
C LEU A 343 -17.65 -10.77 4.04
N PRO A 344 -17.10 -9.89 4.90
CA PRO A 344 -17.87 -9.25 5.95
C PRO A 344 -18.89 -8.26 5.39
N ASP A 345 -19.91 -7.92 6.18
CA ASP A 345 -20.88 -6.89 5.81
C ASP A 345 -20.19 -5.53 5.60
N ALA A 346 -20.57 -4.85 4.52
CA ALA A 346 -19.97 -3.62 4.02
C ALA A 346 -20.16 -2.43 4.97
N SER A 347 -21.16 -2.50 5.85
CA SER A 347 -21.63 -1.33 6.61
C SER A 347 -20.63 -0.82 7.65
N ASN A 348 -19.70 -1.65 8.15
CA ASN A 348 -18.68 -1.19 9.11
C ASN A 348 -17.54 -2.17 9.42
N SER A 349 -17.10 -2.97 8.46
CA SER A 349 -15.98 -3.90 8.67
C SER A 349 -14.72 -3.16 9.12
N ASP A 350 -14.20 -3.59 10.27
CA ASP A 350 -12.93 -3.13 10.82
C ASP A 350 -11.78 -3.59 9.90
N TRP A 351 -10.78 -2.73 9.69
CA TRP A 351 -9.59 -3.08 8.91
C TRP A 351 -8.85 -4.29 9.48
N ASP A 352 -9.00 -4.52 10.77
CA ASP A 352 -8.46 -5.69 11.46
C ASP A 352 -9.09 -7.02 10.97
N VAL A 353 -10.38 -7.00 10.62
CA VAL A 353 -11.06 -8.14 9.99
C VAL A 353 -10.61 -8.30 8.54
N VAL A 354 -10.50 -7.20 7.80
CA VAL A 354 -10.07 -7.20 6.40
C VAL A 354 -8.64 -7.72 6.28
N ASP A 355 -7.73 -7.28 7.13
CA ASP A 355 -6.34 -7.72 7.17
C ASP A 355 -6.23 -9.25 7.33
N ARG A 356 -6.95 -9.84 8.30
CA ARG A 356 -6.99 -11.30 8.47
C ARG A 356 -7.53 -12.07 7.26
N LEU A 357 -8.38 -11.44 6.46
CA LEU A 357 -8.92 -12.05 5.23
C LEU A 357 -7.93 -11.93 4.07
N VAL A 358 -7.36 -10.75 3.89
CA VAL A 358 -6.55 -10.36 2.73
C VAL A 358 -5.11 -10.83 2.85
N SER A 359 -4.46 -10.65 4.01
CA SER A 359 -3.03 -10.84 4.20
C SER A 359 -2.49 -12.24 3.86
N PRO A 360 -3.25 -13.35 4.06
CA PRO A 360 -2.84 -14.67 3.58
C PRO A 360 -2.83 -14.84 2.04
N CYS A 361 -3.40 -13.89 1.28
CA CYS A 361 -3.43 -13.90 -0.17
C CYS A 361 -2.37 -12.97 -0.81
N VAL A 362 -1.74 -12.11 -0.02
CA VAL A 362 -0.75 -11.15 -0.49
C VAL A 362 0.65 -11.76 -0.39
N VAL A 363 1.44 -11.58 -1.44
CA VAL A 363 2.72 -12.26 -1.62
C VAL A 363 3.81 -11.27 -2.02
N MET A 364 5.04 -11.56 -1.63
CA MET A 364 6.21 -10.80 -2.09
C MET A 364 6.71 -11.43 -3.39
N VAL A 365 6.87 -10.61 -4.43
CA VAL A 365 7.40 -11.02 -5.73
C VAL A 365 8.85 -10.58 -5.81
N LEU A 366 9.74 -11.50 -6.16
CA LEU A 366 11.18 -11.31 -6.20
C LEU A 366 11.71 -11.72 -7.57
N LYS A 367 12.51 -10.86 -8.18
CA LYS A 367 13.30 -11.17 -9.37
C LYS A 367 14.76 -11.27 -8.93
N MET A 368 15.40 -12.42 -9.14
CA MET A 368 16.78 -12.68 -8.70
C MET A 368 17.71 -12.95 -9.87
#